data_AF-Q2QA54-F1
#
_entry.id   AF-Q2QA54-F1
#
_cell.length_a   1.000
_cell.length_b   1.000
_cell.length_c   1.000
_cell.angle_alpha   90.00
_cell.angle_beta   90.00
_cell.angle_gamma   90.00
#
_symmetry.space_group_name_H-M   'P 1'
#
loop_
_entity.id
_entity.type
_entity.pdbx_description
1 polymer ?
#
loop_
_entity_poly.entity_id
_entity_poly.type
_entity_poly.pdbx_seq_one_letter_code
_entity_poly.pdbx_strand_id
1 'polypeptide(L)' 'MKLLQKFSQYLLQILPIINYTLYKNELCINISTNKLIPILFFLKNHTNCQFK' A
#
# COMPACT_ATOMS: atom_id res chain seq x y z
N MET A 1 3.36 -1.69 15.90
CA MET A 1 2.74 -2.71 15.02
C MET A 1 1.27 -2.46 14.67
N LYS A 2 0.37 -2.17 15.63
CA LYS A 2 -1.09 -2.04 15.35
C LYS A 2 -1.46 -1.01 14.25
N LEU A 3 -0.74 0.12 14.16
CA LEU A 3 -1.05 1.16 13.17
C LEU A 3 -0.72 0.72 11.74
N LEU A 4 0.49 0.20 11.51
CA LEU A 4 0.93 -0.33 10.21
C LEU A 4 0.01 -1.45 9.73
N GLN A 5 -0.42 -2.33 10.62
CA GLN A 5 -1.33 -3.41 10.27
C GLN A 5 -2.71 -2.89 9.83
N LYS A 6 -3.27 -1.90 10.55
CA LYS A 6 -4.53 -1.24 10.15
C LYS A 6 -4.40 -0.52 8.81
N PHE A 7 -3.29 0.19 8.60
CA PHE A 7 -3.01 0.86 7.34
C PHE A 7 -2.85 -0.12 6.17
N SER A 8 -2.18 -1.25 6.40
CA SER A 8 -2.02 -2.32 5.40
C SER A 8 -3.37 -2.96 5.03
N GLN A 9 -4.23 -3.19 6.02
CA GLN A 9 -5.60 -3.68 5.80
C GLN A 9 -6.44 -2.67 5.00
N TYR A 10 -6.34 -1.39 5.31
CA TYR A 10 -6.98 -0.32 4.56
C TYR A 10 -6.52 -0.28 3.09
N LEU A 11 -5.21 -0.37 2.85
CA LEU A 11 -4.66 -0.42 1.50
C LEU A 11 -5.18 -1.64 0.73
N LEU A 12 -5.30 -2.81 1.36
CA LEU A 12 -5.80 -4.03 0.72
C LEU A 12 -7.29 -3.95 0.34
N GLN A 13 -8.09 -3.14 1.05
CA GLN A 13 -9.49 -2.92 0.72
C GLN A 13 -9.70 -1.98 -0.48
N ILE A 14 -8.78 -1.02 -0.68
CA ILE A 14 -8.94 0.04 -1.67
C ILE A 14 -8.15 -0.24 -2.94
N LEU A 15 -6.98 -0.86 -2.81
CA LEU A 15 -6.08 -1.12 -3.92
C LEU A 15 -6.12 -2.61 -4.29
N PRO A 16 -6.02 -2.92 -5.60
CA PRO A 16 -5.92 -4.29 -6.09
C PRO A 16 -4.51 -4.88 -5.87
N ILE A 17 -4.07 -4.90 -4.61
CA ILE A 17 -2.80 -5.47 -4.14
C ILE A 17 -2.96 -6.98 -3.97
N ILE A 18 -1.93 -7.76 -4.31
CA ILE A 18 -1.97 -9.22 -4.19
C ILE A 18 -1.79 -9.63 -2.73
N ASN A 19 -0.74 -9.11 -2.09
CA ASN A 19 -0.47 -9.30 -0.67
C ASN A 19 0.45 -8.18 -0.15
N TYR A 20 0.60 -8.12 1.16
CA TYR A 20 1.59 -7.27 1.81
C TYR A 20 2.38 -8.06 2.83
N THR A 21 3.61 -7.63 3.10
CA THR A 21 4.46 -8.17 4.15
C THR A 21 4.87 -7.06 5.10
N LEU A 22 4.95 -7.39 6.39
CA LEU A 22 5.37 -6.49 7.44
C LEU A 22 6.62 -7.04 8.11
N TYR A 23 7.72 -6.28 8.07
CA TYR A 23 8.96 -6.67 8.71
C TYR A 23 9.58 -5.46 9.42
N LYS A 24 9.82 -5.55 10.73
CA LYS A 24 10.49 -4.49 11.53
C LYS A 24 10.08 -3.04 11.17
N ASN A 25 8.77 -2.78 11.19
CA ASN A 25 8.13 -1.49 10.81
C ASN A 25 8.14 -1.11 9.33
N GLU A 26 8.64 -1.96 8.45
CA GLU A 26 8.56 -1.79 7.01
C GLU A 26 7.30 -2.48 6.47
N LEU A 27 6.62 -1.80 5.55
CA LEU A 27 5.48 -2.33 4.81
C LEU A 27 5.89 -2.52 3.36
N CYS A 28 5.94 -3.77 2.92
CA CYS A 28 6.20 -4.12 1.54
C CYS A 28 4.90 -4.58 0.88
N ILE A 29 4.57 -3.98 -0.25
CA ILE A 29 3.32 -4.23 -0.97
C ILE A 29 3.66 -4.96 -2.27
N ASN A 30 3.13 -6.16 -2.45
CA ASN A 30 3.33 -6.91 -3.69
C ASN A 30 2.21 -6.60 -4.68
N ILE A 31 2.61 -5.98 -5.79
CA ILE A 31 1.71 -5.50 -6.83
C ILE A 31 2.06 -6.16 -8.17
N SER A 32 1.04 -6.41 -8.98
CA SER A 32 1.26 -6.82 -10.38
C SER A 32 1.76 -5.64 -11.19
N THR A 33 2.74 -5.86 -12.07
CA THR A 33 3.35 -4.85 -12.94
C THR A 33 2.31 -4.11 -13.78
N ASN A 34 1.23 -4.79 -14.18
CA ASN A 34 0.14 -4.21 -14.98
C ASN A 34 -0.62 -3.08 -14.25
N LYS A 35 -0.53 -3.04 -12.92
CA LYS A 35 -1.22 -2.06 -12.06
C LYS A 35 -0.24 -1.13 -11.35
N LEU A 36 1.03 -1.12 -11.75
CA LEU A 36 2.08 -0.34 -11.10
C LEU A 36 1.80 1.18 -11.20
N ILE A 37 1.49 1.67 -12.39
CA ILE A 37 1.20 3.10 -12.63
C ILE A 37 0.03 3.62 -11.77
N PRO A 38 -1.18 3.01 -11.80
CA PRO A 38 -2.30 3.51 -11.01
C PRO A 38 -2.05 3.42 -9.50
N ILE A 39 -1.33 2.39 -9.04
CA ILE A 39 -0.99 2.24 -7.62
C ILE A 39 0.01 3.33 -7.18
N LEU A 40 1.05 3.60 -7.97
CA LEU A 40 1.97 4.70 -7.66
C LEU A 40 1.28 6.06 -7.69
N PHE A 41 0.34 6.26 -8.62
CA PHE A 41 -0.42 7.50 -8.69
C PHE A 41 -1.33 7.70 -7.46
N PHE A 42 -1.96 6.63 -6.98
CA PHE A 42 -2.71 6.64 -5.73
C PHE A 42 -1.80 6.93 -4.54
N LEU A 43 -0.68 6.21 -4.42
CA LEU A 43 0.27 6.36 -3.30
C LEU A 43 0.92 7.75 -3.25
N LYS A 44 0.96 8.47 -4.37
CA LYS A 44 1.47 9.84 -4.43
C LYS A 44 0.41 10.89 -4.05
N ASN A 45 -0.81 10.73 -4.55
CA ASN A 45 -1.80 11.81 -4.57
C ASN A 45 -2.93 11.64 -3.54
N HIS A 46 -3.10 10.46 -2.96
CA HIS A 46 -4.18 10.22 -2.01
C HIS A 46 -3.89 10.91 -0.66
N THR A 47 -4.90 11.50 -0.02
CA THR A 47 -4.70 12.25 1.24
C THR A 47 -4.10 11.40 2.37
N ASN A 48 -4.48 10.13 2.43
CA ASN A 48 -3.94 9.16 3.40
C ASN A 48 -2.61 8.53 2.97
N CYS A 49 -2.15 8.77 1.74
CA CYS A 49 -0.92 8.23 1.17
C CYS A 49 -0.28 9.33 0.32
N GLN A 50 0.52 10.18 0.96
CA GLN A 50 1.24 11.28 0.33
C GLN A 50 2.73 10.93 0.22
N PHE A 51 3.03 9.77 -0.36
CA PHE A 51 4.40 9.35 -0.60
C PHE A 51 4.97 10.21 -1.74
N LYS A 52 5.66 11.29 -1.35
CA LYS A 52 6.27 12.28 -2.25
C LYS A 52 7.61 11.81 -2.79
#